data_AF-A0A0R2QGH2-F1
#
_entry.id   AF-A0A0R2QGH2-F1
#
_cell.length_a   1.000
_cell.length_b   1.000
_cell.length_c   1.000
_cell.angle_alpha   90.00
_cell.angle_beta   90.00
_cell.angle_gamma   90.00
#
_symmetry.space_group_name_H-M   'P 1'
#
loop_
_entity.id
_entity.type
_entity.pdbx_description
1 polymer ?
#
loop_
_entity_poly.entity_id
_entity_poly.type
_entity_poly.pdbx_seq_one_letter_code
_entity_poly.pdbx_strand_id
1 'polypeptide(L)' 'MRGLLGKSLGGEIATDSMQLADLVLDRVKVAFVPGEAFGMPGFARFSFALGDADLKEGIERLSAFVTG' A
#
# COMPACT_ATOMS: atom_id res chain seq x y z
N MET A 1 6.62 4.91 -0.16
CA MET A 1 5.56 4.83 -1.19
C MET A 1 5.82 5.67 -2.43
N ARG A 2 6.65 6.72 -2.37
CA ARG A 2 6.96 7.61 -3.51
C ARG A 2 7.27 6.91 -4.85
N GLY A 3 7.99 5.80 -4.85
CA GLY A 3 8.32 5.05 -6.08
C GLY A 3 7.14 4.33 -6.75
N LEU A 4 5.96 4.34 -6.12
CA LEU A 4 4.71 3.77 -6.65
C LEU A 4 3.73 4.85 -7.14
N LEU A 5 3.89 6.09 -6.68
CA LEU A 5 3.00 7.19 -7.08
C LEU A 5 3.22 7.53 -8.55
N GLY A 6 2.13 7.78 -9.28
CA GLY A 6 2.16 8.06 -10.72
C GLY A 6 2.39 6.84 -11.61
N LYS A 7 2.52 5.63 -11.05
CA LYS A 7 2.56 4.38 -11.81
C LYS A 7 1.16 3.83 -12.03
N SER A 8 0.95 3.18 -13.16
CA SER A 8 -0.25 2.37 -13.37
C SER A 8 -0.11 1.07 -12.59
N LEU A 9 -0.99 0.88 -11.60
CA LEU A 9 -1.06 -0.31 -10.77
C LEU A 9 -2.44 -0.94 -10.99
N GLY A 10 -2.47 -2.08 -11.68
CA GLY A 10 -3.73 -2.75 -12.01
C GLY A 10 -4.70 -1.90 -12.84
N GLY A 11 -4.19 -1.01 -13.70
CA GLY A 11 -5.00 -0.14 -14.56
C GLY A 11 -5.40 1.22 -13.95
N GLU A 12 -5.08 1.45 -12.68
CA GLU A 12 -5.37 2.71 -11.97
C GLU A 12 -4.07 3.43 -11.60
N ILE A 13 -4.12 4.76 -11.46
CA ILE A 13 -2.95 5.58 -11.11
C ILE A 13 -3.25 6.32 -9.82
N ALA A 14 -2.49 6.02 -8.77
CA ALA A 14 -2.54 6.76 -7.52
C ALA A 14 -1.58 7.96 -7.58
N THR A 15 -2.07 9.17 -7.27
CA THR A 15 -1.28 10.40 -7.26
C THR A 15 -0.75 10.78 -5.88
N ASP A 16 -1.32 10.23 -4.82
CA ASP A 16 -0.91 10.45 -3.42
C ASP A 16 -0.98 9.16 -2.58
N SER A 17 -0.52 9.19 -1.34
CA SER A 17 -0.48 7.98 -0.50
C SER A 17 -1.87 7.55 -0.01
N MET A 18 -2.86 8.46 0.02
CA MET A 18 -4.25 8.14 0.38
C MET A 18 -4.88 7.25 -0.70
N GLN A 19 -4.84 7.70 -1.95
CA GLN A 19 -5.33 6.93 -3.10
C GLN A 19 -4.60 5.60 -3.24
N LEU A 20 -3.29 5.58 -2.96
CA LEU A 20 -2.52 4.33 -3.00
C LEU A 20 -2.98 3.36 -1.90
N ALA A 21 -3.32 3.85 -0.71
CA ALA A 21 -3.84 3.02 0.37
C ALA A 21 -5.20 2.42 0.01
N ASP A 22 -6.10 3.23 -0.55
CA ASP A 22 -7.43 2.79 -0.99
C ASP A 22 -7.30 1.74 -2.11
N LEU A 23 -6.47 2.00 -3.13
CA LEU A 23 -6.24 1.08 -4.24
C LEU A 23 -5.69 -0.27 -3.76
N VAL A 24 -4.69 -0.27 -2.88
CA VAL A 24 -4.11 -1.51 -2.35
C VAL A 24 -5.13 -2.26 -1.49
N LEU A 25 -5.91 -1.56 -0.68
CA LEU A 25 -6.97 -2.17 0.11
C LEU A 25 -8.02 -2.82 -0.79
N ASP A 26 -8.45 -2.16 -1.85
CA ASP A 26 -9.47 -2.67 -2.75
C ASP A 26 -8.99 -3.86 -3.57
N ARG A 27 -7.79 -3.78 -4.15
CA ARG A 27 -7.27 -4.78 -5.10
C ARG A 27 -6.68 -6.01 -4.41
N VAL A 28 -5.96 -5.85 -3.30
CA VAL A 28 -5.25 -6.96 -2.64
C VAL A 28 -5.58 -7.16 -1.17
N LYS A 29 -6.52 -6.39 -0.61
CA LYS A 29 -7.02 -6.53 0.77
C LYS A 29 -5.92 -6.33 1.81
N VAL A 30 -5.00 -5.40 1.54
CA VAL A 30 -3.95 -5.00 2.49
C VAL A 30 -4.21 -3.57 2.95
N ALA A 31 -4.49 -3.40 4.24
CA ALA A 31 -4.69 -2.09 4.84
C ALA A 31 -3.36 -1.55 5.42
N PHE A 32 -3.02 -0.31 5.10
CA PHE A 32 -1.95 0.44 5.76
C PHE A 32 -2.38 1.88 5.97
N VAL A 33 -1.74 2.59 6.89
CA VAL A 33 -2.09 3.98 7.16
C VAL A 33 -1.26 4.91 6.28
N PRO A 34 -1.88 5.76 5.46
CA PRO A 34 -1.16 6.73 4.63
C PRO A 34 -0.46 7.80 5.48
N GLY A 35 0.70 8.26 5.03
CA GLY A 35 1.54 9.20 5.77
C GLY A 35 0.94 10.60 5.90
N GLU A 36 -0.03 10.96 5.07
CA GLU A 36 -0.82 12.20 5.15
C GLU A 36 -1.49 12.34 6.51
N ALA A 37 -1.94 11.24 7.12
CA ALA A 37 -2.51 11.23 8.47
C ALA A 37 -1.51 11.69 9.56
N PHE A 38 -0.21 11.73 9.23
CA PHE A 38 0.87 12.13 10.12
C PHE A 38 1.68 13.32 9.57
N GLY A 39 1.20 14.01 8.53
CA GLY A 39 1.93 15.13 7.91
C GLY A 39 3.19 14.71 7.14
N MET A 40 3.29 13.43 6.74
CA MET A 40 4.42 12.89 5.95
C MET A 40 3.95 12.30 4.61
N PRO A 41 3.58 13.12 3.60
CA PRO A 41 3.15 12.63 2.30
C PRO A 41 4.19 11.75 1.59
N GLY A 42 3.72 10.71 0.89
CA GLY A 42 4.56 9.73 0.18
C GLY A 42 5.14 8.61 1.05
N PHE A 43 4.80 8.60 2.35
CA PHE A 43 5.11 7.53 3.29
C PHE A 43 3.85 6.75 3.69
N ALA A 44 4.05 5.62 4.34
CA ALA A 44 2.98 4.78 4.87
C ALA A 44 3.45 4.11 6.16
N ARG A 45 2.50 3.81 7.04
CA ARG A 45 2.73 3.06 8.28
C ARG A 45 2.03 1.71 8.21
N PHE A 46 2.81 0.66 8.37
CA PHE A 46 2.33 -0.72 8.49
C PHE A 46 2.27 -1.12 9.96
N SER A 47 1.20 -1.81 10.34
CA SER A 47 1.12 -2.50 11.64
C SER A 47 1.80 -3.86 11.51
N PHE A 48 2.63 -4.22 12.48
CA PHE A 48 3.25 -5.54 12.60
C PHE A 48 2.73 -6.32 13.82
N ALA A 49 1.60 -5.89 14.40
CA ALA A 49 0.96 -6.53 15.55
C ALA A 49 0.01 -7.69 15.15
N LEU A 50 0.34 -8.39 14.07
CA LEU A 50 -0.39 -9.55 13.54
C LEU A 50 0.50 -10.79 13.63
N GLY A 51 -0.05 -11.98 13.38
CA GLY A 51 0.75 -13.19 13.31
C GLY A 51 1.71 -13.16 12.11
N ASP A 52 2.87 -13.80 12.23
CA ASP A 52 3.90 -13.85 11.18
C ASP A 52 3.36 -14.35 9.84
N ALA A 53 2.43 -15.31 9.86
CA ALA A 53 1.80 -15.85 8.66
C ALA A 53 0.95 -14.79 7.93
N ASP A 54 0.12 -14.06 8.65
CA ASP A 54 -0.73 -13.00 8.09
C ASP A 54 0.12 -11.84 7.54
N LEU A 55 1.18 -11.46 8.27
CA LEU A 55 2.12 -10.42 7.83
C LEU A 55 2.82 -10.83 6.53
N LYS A 56 3.33 -12.06 6.49
CA LYS A 56 4.02 -12.59 5.31
C LYS A 56 3.08 -12.59 4.10
N GLU A 57 1.88 -13.13 4.26
CA GLU A 57 0.89 -13.18 3.20
C GLU A 57 0.52 -11.78 2.69
N GLY A 58 0.27 -10.82 3.59
CA GLY A 58 -0.05 -9.44 3.23
C GLY A 58 1.07 -8.77 2.43
N ILE A 59 2.33 -8.94 2.86
CA ILE A 59 3.49 -8.38 2.15
C ILE A 59 3.72 -9.05 0.80
N GLU A 60 3.54 -10.37 0.68
CA GLU A 60 3.66 -11.11 -0.58
C GLU A 60 2.61 -10.63 -1.60
N ARG A 61 1.35 -10.49 -1.18
CA ARG A 61 0.27 -9.96 -2.03
C ARG A 61 0.57 -8.53 -2.50
N LEU A 62 1.03 -7.67 -1.59
CA LEU A 62 1.40 -6.29 -1.91
C LEU A 62 2.56 -6.27 -2.91
N SER A 63 3.62 -7.04 -2.65
CA SER A 63 4.78 -7.11 -3.53
C SER A 63 4.38 -7.55 -4.94
N ALA A 64 3.62 -8.64 -5.07
CA ALA A 64 3.16 -9.14 -6.36
C ALA A 64 2.36 -8.09 -7.14
N PHE A 65 1.49 -7.33 -6.46
CA PHE A 65 0.68 -6.30 -7.09
C PHE A 65 1.47 -5.09 -7.58
N VAL A 66 2.51 -4.66 -6.84
CA VAL A 66 3.26 -3.44 -7.20
C VAL A 66 4.41 -3.67 -8.17
N THR A 67 4.80 -4.93 -8.37
CA THR A 67 5.85 -5.33 -9.33
C THR A 67 5.32 -5.90 -10.63
N GLY A 68 4.05 -6.29 -10.68
CA GLY A 68 3.37 -6.78 -11.88
C GLY A 68 2.88 -5.66 -12.77
#